data_AF-C1FHU1-F1
#
_entry.id   AF-C1FHU1-F1
#
_cell.length_a   1.000
_cell.length_b   1.000
_cell.length_c   1.000
_cell.angle_alpha   90.00
_cell.angle_beta   90.00
_cell.angle_gamma   90.00
#
_symmetry.space_group_name_H-M   'P 1'
#
loop_
_entity.id
_entity.type
_entity.pdbx_description
1 polymer ?
#
loop_
_entity_poly.entity_id
_entity_poly.type
_entity_poly.pdbx_seq_one_letter_code
_entity_poly.pdbx_strand_id
1 'polypeptide(L)'
;MATVSITNFVTCRAPVAGAKAARASNGAAVRAPVAVASPNGVSLGGARQGSLAGRVGARAAVSARSARRVALAAAAAETKEAAPTAEVEEPALESDAGVDYTALRDLLKAGEWEEADNEHRRLMCVLAGEDAEDRGWVYFTEVKQFPVKDLKTIDNLWTFYSDGKFGFSVQRKIWIGKKRQWAKFFKEIDWVQGENNAYRKWPEEFIWKKEAKKGHMPLTNALRGTQLLNALLEHPAFAPPAKPKSAADQAAEAMEQMGDNLKKAMGGGVPGLKGLKKPSWMK
;
A
#
# COMPACT_ATOMS: atom_id res chain seq x y z
N MET A 1 4.09 -22.37 45.57
CA MET A 1 2.63 -22.27 45.83
C MET A 1 2.27 -20.80 45.98
N ALA A 2 1.72 -20.19 44.94
CA ALA A 2 0.93 -18.97 45.03
C ALA A 2 0.13 -18.87 43.72
N THR A 3 -1.15 -18.58 43.89
CA THR A 3 -2.29 -18.90 43.02
C THR A 3 -2.58 -17.86 41.95
N VAL A 4 -3.22 -18.35 40.91
CA VAL A 4 -3.85 -17.69 39.75
C VAL A 4 -4.89 -16.64 40.16
N SER A 5 -4.99 -15.54 39.40
CA SER A 5 -6.28 -14.95 39.05
C SER A 5 -6.23 -14.21 37.71
N ILE A 6 -7.06 -14.72 36.82
CA ILE A 6 -7.39 -14.29 35.45
C ILE A 6 -8.51 -13.24 35.57
N THR A 7 -8.54 -12.27 34.66
CA THR A 7 -9.69 -11.70 33.91
C THR A 7 -9.60 -10.19 33.74
N ASN A 8 -9.52 -9.73 32.48
CA ASN A 8 -10.61 -8.99 31.86
C ASN A 8 -10.38 -8.82 30.35
N PHE A 9 -11.18 -9.59 29.61
CA PHE A 9 -11.49 -9.46 28.19
C PHE A 9 -12.38 -8.22 27.99
N VAL A 10 -12.10 -7.41 26.97
CA VAL A 10 -13.05 -6.42 26.44
C VAL A 10 -13.47 -6.89 25.06
N THR A 11 -14.68 -7.46 24.97
CA THR A 11 -15.36 -7.75 23.72
C THR A 11 -16.31 -6.60 23.39
N CYS A 12 -16.13 -5.95 22.24
CA CYS A 12 -17.11 -5.02 21.68
C CYS A 12 -18.17 -5.83 20.92
N ARG A 13 -19.39 -5.85 21.46
CA ARG A 13 -20.59 -6.42 20.83
C ARG A 13 -21.53 -5.26 20.46
N ALA A 14 -21.86 -5.14 19.18
CA ALA A 14 -22.84 -4.18 18.66
C ALA A 14 -24.27 -4.49 19.12
N PRO A 15 -25.16 -3.49 19.31
CA PRO A 15 -26.58 -3.73 19.50
C PRO A 15 -27.39 -3.55 18.21
N VAL A 16 -28.31 -4.49 18.01
CA VAL A 16 -29.34 -4.56 16.97
C VAL A 16 -30.55 -3.68 17.35
N ALA A 17 -31.21 -3.16 16.32
CA ALA A 17 -32.40 -2.32 16.32
C ALA A 17 -33.56 -2.77 17.23
N GLY A 18 -34.26 -1.77 17.79
CA GLY A 18 -35.55 -1.92 18.45
C GLY A 18 -36.36 -0.63 18.37
N ALA A 19 -37.39 -0.63 17.52
CA ALA A 19 -38.35 0.46 17.37
C ALA A 19 -39.39 0.45 18.51
N LYS A 20 -39.72 1.63 19.07
CA LYS A 20 -41.07 1.94 19.60
C LYS A 20 -41.29 3.44 19.89
N ALA A 21 -42.30 3.97 19.21
CA ALA A 21 -43.36 4.90 19.65
C ALA A 21 -43.04 6.17 20.48
N ALA A 22 -43.19 7.30 19.79
CA ALA A 22 -44.01 8.47 20.11
C ALA A 22 -44.28 8.87 21.58
N ARG A 23 -43.89 10.11 21.93
CA ARG A 23 -44.78 11.06 22.63
C ARG A 23 -44.37 12.50 22.33
N ALA A 24 -45.33 13.26 21.83
CA ALA A 24 -45.27 14.69 21.60
C ALA A 24 -45.51 15.47 22.91
N SER A 25 -44.81 16.59 23.08
CA SER A 25 -45.36 17.80 23.69
C SER A 25 -44.44 19.00 23.42
N ASN A 26 -44.99 20.01 22.75
CA ASN A 26 -44.86 21.47 22.91
C ASN A 26 -43.60 21.97 23.64
N GLY A 27 -42.81 22.91 23.12
CA GLY A 27 -43.17 24.10 22.37
C GLY A 27 -42.64 25.31 23.14
N ALA A 28 -41.73 26.07 22.54
CA ALA A 28 -41.45 27.48 22.88
C ALA A 28 -40.34 27.98 21.96
N ALA A 29 -40.75 28.71 20.92
CA ALA A 29 -39.93 29.76 20.34
C ALA A 29 -39.58 30.78 21.43
N VAL A 30 -38.42 31.43 21.33
CA VAL A 30 -38.25 32.90 21.48
C VAL A 30 -36.76 33.27 21.51
N ARG A 31 -36.40 34.07 20.49
CA ARG A 31 -35.45 35.19 20.47
C ARG A 31 -33.94 34.96 20.66
N ALA A 32 -33.23 35.26 19.57
CA ALA A 32 -31.90 35.85 19.55
C ALA A 32 -31.85 37.22 20.27
N PRO A 33 -30.66 37.61 20.73
CA PRO A 33 -30.17 38.97 20.55
C PRO A 33 -28.77 38.99 19.92
N VAL A 34 -28.60 39.73 18.82
CA VAL A 34 -28.06 41.10 18.77
C VAL A 34 -26.54 41.13 18.84
N ALA A 35 -25.96 41.44 17.68
CA ALA A 35 -24.59 41.85 17.48
C ALA A 35 -24.29 43.15 18.23
N VAL A 36 -23.14 43.20 18.89
CA VAL A 36 -22.53 44.45 19.39
C VAL A 36 -21.27 44.69 18.59
N ALA A 37 -21.32 45.70 17.73
CA ALA A 37 -20.19 46.29 17.04
C ALA A 37 -19.55 47.35 17.94
N SER A 38 -18.22 47.30 18.06
CA SER A 38 -17.39 48.37 18.63
C SER A 38 -17.05 49.42 17.57
N PRO A 39 -17.09 50.72 17.90
CA PRO A 39 -16.57 51.78 17.03
C PRO A 39 -15.22 52.31 17.52
N ASN A 40 -14.33 52.60 16.58
CA ASN A 40 -13.19 53.53 16.63
C ASN A 40 -12.74 53.64 15.15
N GLY A 41 -12.57 54.78 14.49
CA GLY A 41 -12.54 56.18 14.88
C GLY A 41 -11.67 56.88 13.83
N VAL A 42 -12.16 58.03 13.32
CA VAL A 42 -11.39 59.18 12.79
C VAL A 42 -10.62 59.00 11.46
N SER A 43 -11.06 59.67 10.38
CA SER A 43 -10.51 61.00 9.98
C SER A 43 -10.92 61.41 8.56
N LEU A 44 -10.97 62.73 8.37
CA LEU A 44 -11.57 63.53 7.31
C LEU A 44 -10.64 63.85 6.11
N GLY A 45 -11.28 64.25 5.00
CA GLY A 45 -10.72 65.12 3.95
C GLY A 45 -10.69 64.45 2.57
N GLY A 46 -11.14 65.02 1.46
CA GLY A 46 -11.67 66.34 1.13
C GLY A 46 -11.89 66.39 -0.40
N ALA A 47 -12.87 67.18 -0.80
CA ALA A 47 -13.41 67.45 -2.13
C ALA A 47 -12.48 67.36 -3.37
N ARG A 48 -13.05 66.96 -4.53
CA ARG A 48 -13.41 67.91 -5.62
C ARG A 48 -14.10 67.22 -6.81
N GLN A 49 -15.17 67.88 -7.26
CA GLN A 49 -15.87 67.63 -8.51
C GLN A 49 -15.12 68.26 -9.70
N GLY A 50 -15.27 67.67 -10.89
CA GLY A 50 -14.80 68.24 -12.14
C GLY A 50 -15.41 67.50 -13.34
N SER A 51 -16.57 67.98 -13.79
CA SER A 51 -17.23 67.63 -15.05
C SER A 51 -16.94 68.72 -16.08
N LEU A 52 -16.72 68.35 -17.35
CA LEU A 52 -16.98 69.07 -18.63
C LEU A 52 -16.30 68.24 -19.75
N ALA A 53 -17.04 67.42 -20.52
CA ALA A 53 -17.80 67.77 -21.72
C ALA A 53 -16.95 68.25 -22.91
N GLY A 54 -16.89 67.42 -23.96
CA GLY A 54 -16.38 67.76 -25.29
C GLY A 54 -16.87 66.75 -26.34
N ARG A 55 -17.98 67.06 -27.01
CA ARG A 55 -18.49 66.41 -28.24
C ARG A 55 -17.47 66.60 -29.37
N VAL A 56 -17.35 65.73 -30.38
CA VAL A 56 -18.09 65.59 -31.66
C VAL A 56 -17.42 64.38 -32.35
N GLY A 57 -18.01 63.44 -33.08
CA GLY A 57 -19.30 63.23 -33.70
C GLY A 57 -19.03 62.35 -34.93
N ALA A 58 -19.68 61.19 -35.05
CA ALA A 58 -19.87 60.51 -36.33
C ALA A 58 -20.99 59.48 -36.17
N ARG A 59 -22.15 59.80 -36.76
CA ARG A 59 -23.21 58.84 -37.07
C ARG A 59 -22.71 57.91 -38.17
N ALA A 60 -22.88 56.60 -38.02
CA ALA A 60 -23.16 55.73 -39.14
C ALA A 60 -23.80 54.40 -38.68
N ALA A 61 -24.98 54.15 -39.25
CA ALA A 61 -25.54 52.86 -39.59
C ALA A 61 -25.76 51.81 -38.48
N VAL A 62 -27.01 51.80 -37.99
CA VAL A 62 -27.69 50.56 -37.59
C VAL A 62 -27.81 49.67 -38.83
N SER A 63 -27.21 48.49 -38.81
CA SER A 63 -27.63 47.38 -39.66
C SER A 63 -27.43 46.06 -38.91
N ALA A 64 -28.56 45.45 -38.60
CA ALA A 64 -28.68 44.21 -37.85
C ALA A 64 -27.99 43.05 -38.59
N ARG A 65 -27.00 42.44 -37.96
CA ARG A 65 -26.65 41.02 -38.15
C ARG A 65 -25.70 40.57 -37.03
N SER A 66 -26.01 39.41 -36.48
CA SER A 66 -25.16 38.59 -35.60
C SER A 66 -25.28 38.80 -34.08
N ALA A 67 -26.51 38.89 -33.58
CA ALA A 67 -26.84 38.31 -32.27
C ALA A 67 -26.93 36.77 -32.42
N ARG A 68 -25.78 36.08 -32.47
CA ARG A 68 -25.75 34.60 -32.37
C ARG A 68 -24.37 34.09 -32.00
N ARG A 69 -23.92 34.39 -30.77
CA ARG A 69 -22.71 33.78 -30.20
C ARG A 69 -22.59 33.86 -28.67
N VAL A 70 -23.71 33.70 -27.97
CA VAL A 70 -23.73 33.36 -26.52
C VAL A 70 -24.87 32.37 -26.30
N ALA A 71 -24.72 31.15 -26.84
CA ALA A 71 -25.56 29.98 -26.56
C ALA A 71 -24.99 28.76 -27.31
N LEU A 72 -23.78 28.32 -26.94
CA LEU A 72 -23.27 26.99 -27.30
C LEU A 72 -22.22 26.58 -26.24
N ALA A 73 -22.66 26.45 -24.99
CA ALA A 73 -21.81 25.98 -23.88
C ALA A 73 -22.58 25.18 -22.81
N ALA A 74 -23.77 24.63 -23.09
CA ALA A 74 -24.58 23.99 -22.04
C ALA A 74 -25.46 22.80 -22.47
N ALA A 75 -25.21 22.13 -23.60
CA ALA A 75 -26.03 20.97 -24.01
C ALA A 75 -25.27 20.00 -24.93
N ALA A 76 -24.15 19.46 -24.46
CA ALA A 76 -23.46 18.33 -25.12
C ALA A 76 -22.74 17.44 -24.08
N ALA A 77 -23.28 17.35 -22.88
CA ALA A 77 -22.83 16.44 -21.85
C ALA A 77 -24.03 15.56 -21.47
N GLU A 78 -24.26 14.50 -22.24
CA GLU A 78 -24.82 13.23 -21.79
C GLU A 78 -24.95 12.28 -22.99
N THR A 79 -24.65 11.01 -22.76
CA THR A 79 -24.67 9.84 -23.67
C THR A 79 -23.52 9.67 -24.66
N LYS A 80 -22.45 9.06 -24.14
CA LYS A 80 -21.73 7.90 -24.72
C LYS A 80 -20.67 7.54 -23.68
N GLU A 81 -20.44 6.33 -23.22
CA GLU A 81 -20.87 4.97 -23.53
C GLU A 81 -19.91 4.17 -22.64
N ALA A 82 -20.44 3.24 -21.84
CA ALA A 82 -19.61 2.43 -20.96
C ALA A 82 -18.52 1.73 -21.79
N ALA A 83 -17.27 2.02 -21.46
CA ALA A 83 -16.12 1.32 -22.00
C ALA A 83 -16.26 -0.19 -21.73
N PRO A 84 -15.77 -1.05 -22.64
CA PRO A 84 -16.13 -2.44 -22.70
C PRO A 84 -15.62 -3.18 -21.47
N THR A 85 -16.48 -4.02 -20.89
CA THR A 85 -16.12 -5.01 -19.88
C THR A 85 -15.15 -6.00 -20.54
N ALA A 86 -13.86 -5.69 -20.51
CA ALA A 86 -12.84 -6.71 -20.60
C ALA A 86 -13.09 -7.62 -19.40
N GLU A 87 -13.37 -8.89 -19.64
CA GLU A 87 -13.34 -9.94 -18.63
C GLU A 87 -11.90 -10.02 -18.14
N VAL A 88 -11.54 -9.13 -17.20
CA VAL A 88 -10.22 -9.17 -16.59
C VAL A 88 -10.23 -10.41 -15.71
N GLU A 89 -9.53 -11.46 -16.14
CA GLU A 89 -9.38 -12.70 -15.38
C GLU A 89 -8.91 -12.36 -13.97
N GLU A 90 -9.81 -12.51 -12.98
CA GLU A 90 -9.50 -12.24 -11.59
C GLU A 90 -8.36 -13.17 -11.14
N PRO A 91 -7.41 -12.69 -10.33
CA PRO A 91 -6.28 -13.50 -9.89
C PRO A 91 -6.76 -14.69 -9.07
N ALA A 92 -6.18 -15.86 -9.32
CA ALA A 92 -6.47 -17.07 -8.56
C ALA A 92 -6.08 -16.91 -7.08
N LEU A 93 -6.96 -17.37 -6.18
CA LEU A 93 -6.74 -17.37 -4.73
C LEU A 93 -5.98 -18.63 -4.31
N GLU A 94 -4.70 -18.71 -4.65
CA GLU A 94 -3.85 -19.85 -4.31
C GLU A 94 -3.26 -19.69 -2.89
N SER A 95 -3.20 -20.79 -2.14
CA SER A 95 -2.57 -20.84 -0.82
C SER A 95 -1.90 -22.20 -0.60
N ASP A 96 -0.66 -22.20 -0.11
CA ASP A 96 0.01 -23.40 0.39
C ASP A 96 -0.25 -23.60 1.89
N ALA A 97 -0.59 -22.52 2.62
CA ALA A 97 -0.93 -22.58 4.04
C ALA A 97 -2.43 -22.87 4.32
N GLY A 98 -3.27 -22.93 3.29
CA GLY A 98 -4.72 -23.13 3.44
C GLY A 98 -5.46 -21.89 3.95
N VAL A 99 -4.89 -20.69 3.74
CA VAL A 99 -5.46 -19.41 4.17
C VAL A 99 -6.50 -18.92 3.17
N ASP A 100 -7.60 -18.38 3.69
CA ASP A 100 -8.65 -17.77 2.88
C ASP A 100 -8.36 -16.29 2.59
N TYR A 101 -8.30 -15.95 1.29
CA TYR A 101 -8.06 -14.60 0.78
C TYR A 101 -9.31 -13.91 0.25
N THR A 102 -10.49 -14.53 0.35
CA THR A 102 -11.75 -13.97 -0.16
C THR A 102 -12.10 -12.63 0.47
N ALA A 103 -11.92 -12.48 1.79
CA ALA A 103 -12.15 -11.22 2.50
C ALA A 103 -11.26 -10.09 1.95
N LEU A 104 -9.96 -10.34 1.76
CA LEU A 104 -9.04 -9.36 1.18
C LEU A 104 -9.45 -9.00 -0.26
N ARG A 105 -9.81 -9.99 -1.08
CA ARG A 105 -10.30 -9.77 -2.45
C ARG A 105 -11.53 -8.86 -2.45
N ASP A 106 -12.52 -9.16 -1.61
CA ASP A 106 -13.80 -8.45 -1.60
C ASP A 106 -13.63 -7.00 -1.13
N LEU A 107 -12.78 -6.76 -0.14
CA LEU A 107 -12.43 -5.41 0.32
C LEU A 107 -11.70 -4.60 -0.77
N LEU A 108 -10.71 -5.20 -1.43
CA LEU A 108 -9.99 -4.56 -2.54
C LEU A 108 -10.91 -4.27 -3.73
N LYS A 109 -11.83 -5.20 -4.05
CA LYS A 109 -12.82 -5.04 -5.12
C LYS A 109 -13.82 -3.93 -4.82
N ALA A 110 -14.22 -3.78 -3.55
CA ALA A 110 -15.06 -2.68 -3.08
C ALA A 110 -14.33 -1.33 -3.06
N GLY A 111 -13.00 -1.32 -3.12
CA GLY A 111 -12.18 -0.11 -2.99
C GLY A 111 -12.03 0.37 -1.54
N GLU A 112 -12.29 -0.51 -0.57
CA GLU A 112 -12.13 -0.25 0.87
C GLU A 112 -10.67 -0.46 1.29
N TRP A 113 -9.79 0.46 0.85
CA TRP A 113 -8.34 0.29 0.96
C TRP A 113 -7.81 0.21 2.40
N GLU A 114 -8.41 0.96 3.33
CA GLU A 114 -8.02 0.95 4.74
C GLU A 114 -8.33 -0.42 5.39
N GLU A 115 -9.52 -0.94 5.16
CA GLU A 115 -9.91 -2.26 5.68
C GLU A 115 -9.16 -3.39 4.98
N ALA A 116 -8.86 -3.25 3.68
CA ALA A 116 -7.99 -4.19 2.98
C ALA A 116 -6.58 -4.23 3.58
N ASP A 117 -6.03 -3.09 4.02
CA ASP A 117 -4.72 -3.04 4.72
C ASP A 117 -4.79 -3.65 6.12
N ASN A 118 -5.89 -3.44 6.85
CA ASN A 118 -6.14 -4.11 8.13
C ASN A 118 -6.20 -5.64 7.98
N GLU A 119 -6.96 -6.12 6.98
CA GLU A 119 -7.06 -7.54 6.69
C GLU A 119 -5.74 -8.11 6.20
N HIS A 120 -4.99 -7.36 5.38
CA HIS A 120 -3.64 -7.72 4.98
C HIS A 120 -2.71 -7.92 6.18
N ARG A 121 -2.73 -7.00 7.15
CA ARG A 121 -1.93 -7.12 8.39
C ARG A 121 -2.34 -8.33 9.23
N ARG A 122 -3.64 -8.64 9.29
CA ARG A 122 -4.14 -9.87 9.95
C ARG A 122 -3.60 -11.12 9.25
N LEU A 123 -3.70 -11.18 7.92
CA LEU A 123 -3.21 -12.30 7.11
C LEU A 123 -1.69 -12.51 7.26
N MET A 124 -0.90 -11.44 7.40
CA MET A 124 0.54 -11.56 7.70
C MET A 124 0.79 -12.26 9.04
N CYS A 125 -0.05 -12.02 10.05
CA CYS A 125 0.08 -12.70 11.34
C CYS A 125 -0.33 -14.18 11.23
N VAL A 126 -1.41 -14.47 10.50
CA VAL A 126 -1.84 -15.87 10.24
C VAL A 126 -0.77 -16.67 9.53
N LEU A 127 -0.09 -16.09 8.53
CA LEU A 127 1.01 -16.75 7.82
C LEU A 127 2.25 -16.98 8.70
N ALA A 128 2.42 -16.21 9.77
CA ALA A 128 3.50 -16.39 10.75
C ALA A 128 3.16 -17.43 11.82
N GLY A 129 1.88 -17.76 12.02
CA GLY A 129 1.39 -18.76 12.96
C GLY A 129 0.77 -18.19 14.23
N GLU A 130 0.33 -19.07 15.12
CA GLU A 130 -0.48 -18.74 16.32
C GLU A 130 0.21 -17.71 17.23
N ASP A 131 1.52 -17.84 17.46
CA ASP A 131 2.29 -16.90 18.28
C ASP A 131 2.27 -15.46 17.73
N ALA A 132 2.14 -15.31 16.41
CA ALA A 132 2.08 -14.01 15.74
C ALA A 132 0.66 -13.43 15.74
N GLU A 133 -0.35 -14.29 15.67
CA GLU A 133 -1.76 -13.90 15.82
C GLU A 133 -2.04 -13.34 17.22
N ASP A 134 -1.57 -14.01 18.27
CA ASP A 134 -1.77 -13.58 19.67
C ASP A 134 -1.12 -12.22 19.97
N ARG A 135 0.05 -11.94 19.37
CA ARG A 135 0.74 -10.66 19.54
C ARG A 135 0.20 -9.55 18.62
N GLY A 136 -0.39 -9.91 17.48
CA GLY A 136 -0.90 -8.98 16.46
C GLY A 136 0.14 -8.29 15.59
N TRP A 137 1.35 -8.85 15.45
CA TRP A 137 2.43 -8.35 14.60
C TRP A 137 3.46 -9.44 14.28
N VAL A 138 4.29 -9.23 13.26
CA VAL A 138 5.23 -10.24 12.73
C VAL A 138 6.69 -9.81 12.93
N TYR A 139 7.57 -10.75 13.26
CA TYR A 139 9.02 -10.57 13.25
C TYR A 139 9.62 -10.81 11.86
N PHE A 140 10.71 -10.10 11.56
CA PHE A 140 11.42 -10.27 10.28
C PHE A 140 11.98 -11.69 10.06
N THR A 141 12.19 -12.46 11.12
CA THR A 141 12.66 -13.85 11.05
C THR A 141 11.57 -14.81 10.57
N GLU A 142 10.31 -14.54 10.89
CA GLU A 142 9.14 -15.36 10.54
C GLU A 142 8.81 -15.20 9.05
N VAL A 143 9.06 -14.03 8.47
CA VAL A 143 8.83 -13.76 7.04
C VAL A 143 9.52 -14.76 6.11
N LYS A 144 10.67 -15.33 6.53
CA LYS A 144 11.39 -16.35 5.73
C LYS A 144 10.63 -17.66 5.59
N GLN A 145 9.66 -17.91 6.47
CA GLN A 145 8.85 -19.12 6.50
C GLN A 145 7.57 -18.94 5.68
N PHE A 146 7.27 -17.72 5.22
CA PHE A 146 6.06 -17.45 4.44
C PHE A 146 6.09 -18.21 3.12
N PRO A 147 5.02 -18.96 2.79
CA PRO A 147 4.98 -19.65 1.53
C PRO A 147 4.98 -18.65 0.36
N VAL A 148 5.68 -19.02 -0.71
CA VAL A 148 5.83 -18.16 -1.88
C VAL A 148 4.50 -17.93 -2.58
N LYS A 149 3.61 -18.92 -2.63
CA LYS A 149 2.30 -18.80 -3.30
C LYS A 149 1.41 -17.80 -2.58
N ASP A 150 1.27 -17.93 -1.26
CA ASP A 150 0.49 -17.04 -0.41
C ASP A 150 0.88 -15.56 -0.58
N LEU A 151 2.18 -15.25 -0.52
CA LEU A 151 2.65 -13.89 -0.74
C LEU A 151 2.41 -13.38 -2.17
N LYS A 152 2.51 -14.25 -3.17
CA LYS A 152 2.17 -13.91 -4.56
C LYS A 152 0.68 -13.65 -4.73
N THR A 153 -0.18 -14.44 -4.11
CA THR A 153 -1.64 -14.25 -4.15
C THR A 153 -2.01 -12.90 -3.59
N ILE A 154 -1.48 -12.54 -2.42
CA ILE A 154 -1.70 -11.24 -1.80
C ILE A 154 -1.20 -10.10 -2.71
N ASP A 155 0.01 -10.20 -3.24
CA ASP A 155 0.57 -9.15 -4.11
C ASP A 155 -0.17 -9.01 -5.44
N ASN A 156 -0.63 -10.12 -6.02
CA ASN A 156 -1.43 -10.14 -7.22
C ASN A 156 -2.78 -9.44 -7.00
N LEU A 157 -3.45 -9.70 -5.87
CA LEU A 157 -4.69 -9.03 -5.50
C LEU A 157 -4.49 -7.51 -5.39
N TRP A 158 -3.48 -7.07 -4.63
CA TRP A 158 -3.15 -5.65 -4.50
C TRP A 158 -2.84 -5.01 -5.85
N THR A 159 -2.03 -5.66 -6.67
CA THR A 159 -1.63 -5.16 -7.99
C THR A 159 -2.82 -5.09 -8.94
N PHE A 160 -3.70 -6.10 -8.94
CA PHE A 160 -4.85 -6.21 -9.84
C PHE A 160 -5.87 -5.10 -9.59
N TYR A 161 -6.38 -4.97 -8.36
CA TYR A 161 -7.43 -3.99 -8.05
C TYR A 161 -6.92 -2.54 -8.06
N SER A 162 -5.61 -2.33 -7.95
CA SER A 162 -4.98 -1.00 -7.97
C SER A 162 -4.49 -0.52 -9.34
N ASP A 163 -4.77 -1.25 -10.43
CA ASP A 163 -4.21 -1.02 -11.77
C ASP A 163 -2.66 -0.99 -11.77
N GLY A 164 -2.04 -1.87 -10.98
CA GLY A 164 -0.59 -2.01 -10.86
C GLY A 164 0.10 -0.91 -10.05
N LYS A 165 -0.64 -0.19 -9.21
CA LYS A 165 -0.10 0.89 -8.37
C LYS A 165 0.38 0.41 -7.00
N PHE A 166 -0.28 -0.56 -6.40
CA PHE A 166 -0.03 -1.05 -5.04
C PHE A 166 0.47 -2.49 -5.05
N GLY A 167 1.11 -2.91 -3.96
CA GLY A 167 1.73 -4.23 -3.81
C GLY A 167 3.21 -4.18 -3.43
N PHE A 168 3.70 -5.26 -2.82
CA PHE A 168 5.10 -5.41 -2.44
C PHE A 168 6.02 -5.56 -3.65
N SER A 169 5.58 -6.17 -4.75
CA SER A 169 6.37 -6.22 -5.98
C SER A 169 6.59 -4.82 -6.56
N VAL A 170 5.60 -3.94 -6.44
CA VAL A 170 5.68 -2.53 -6.83
C VAL A 170 6.63 -1.77 -5.91
N GLN A 171 6.47 -1.91 -4.59
CA GLN A 171 7.37 -1.31 -3.60
C GLN A 171 8.82 -1.76 -3.81
N ARG A 172 9.04 -3.06 -4.06
CA ARG A 172 10.37 -3.62 -4.32
C ARG A 172 11.04 -2.99 -5.53
N LYS A 173 10.31 -2.82 -6.65
CA LYS A 173 10.83 -2.14 -7.85
C LYS A 173 11.25 -0.71 -7.53
N ILE A 174 10.46 0.02 -6.76
CA ILE A 174 10.77 1.40 -6.34
C ILE A 174 12.01 1.40 -5.44
N TRP A 175 12.05 0.53 -4.43
CA TRP A 175 13.15 0.43 -3.48
C TRP A 175 14.49 0.12 -4.15
N ILE A 176 14.51 -0.84 -5.10
CA ILE A 176 15.67 -1.13 -5.94
C ILE A 176 16.05 0.08 -6.79
N GLY A 177 15.08 0.74 -7.41
CA GLY A 177 15.30 1.96 -8.21
C GLY A 177 15.91 3.12 -7.40
N LYS A 178 15.61 3.20 -6.09
CA LYS A 178 16.23 4.16 -5.16
C LYS A 178 17.54 3.66 -4.54
N LYS A 179 18.20 2.66 -5.16
CA LYS A 179 19.47 2.07 -4.70
C LYS A 179 19.38 1.53 -3.26
N ARG A 180 18.22 0.98 -2.88
CA ARG A 180 17.93 0.44 -1.55
C ARG A 180 18.06 1.46 -0.40
N GLN A 181 17.96 2.76 -0.70
CA GLN A 181 18.04 3.81 0.31
C GLN A 181 16.65 4.10 0.90
N TRP A 182 16.44 3.74 2.18
CA TRP A 182 15.15 3.85 2.86
C TRP A 182 14.58 5.28 2.87
N ALA A 183 15.39 6.29 3.16
CA ALA A 183 14.92 7.69 3.18
C ALA A 183 14.34 8.15 1.83
N LYS A 184 14.99 7.77 0.72
CA LYS A 184 14.51 8.09 -0.63
C LYS A 184 13.28 7.27 -1.02
N PHE A 185 13.26 6.00 -0.59
CA PHE A 185 12.13 5.11 -0.82
C PHE A 185 10.86 5.63 -0.11
N PHE A 186 10.93 5.94 1.19
CA PHE A 186 9.77 6.45 1.94
C PHE A 186 9.24 7.76 1.40
N LYS A 187 10.11 8.64 0.89
CA LYS A 187 9.68 9.88 0.22
C LYS A 187 8.96 9.60 -1.11
N GLU A 188 9.38 8.57 -1.84
CA GLU A 188 8.77 8.19 -3.12
C GLU A 188 7.35 7.63 -2.95
N ILE A 189 7.18 6.72 -1.98
CA ILE A 189 5.88 6.07 -1.70
C ILE A 189 4.98 6.91 -0.79
N ASP A 190 5.40 8.11 -0.42
CA ASP A 190 4.66 9.06 0.41
C ASP A 190 4.39 8.61 1.86
N TRP A 191 5.34 7.93 2.51
CA TRP A 191 5.22 7.53 3.92
C TRP A 191 5.80 8.55 4.91
N VAL A 192 6.51 9.56 4.41
CA VAL A 192 7.11 10.63 5.20
C VAL A 192 6.67 11.99 4.69
N GLN A 193 6.56 12.96 5.60
CA GLN A 193 6.14 14.32 5.31
C GLN A 193 7.05 15.37 5.99
N GLY A 194 6.96 16.60 5.48
CA GLY A 194 7.74 17.74 5.97
C GLY A 194 9.22 17.69 5.60
N GLU A 195 9.95 18.72 6.01
CA GLU A 195 11.38 18.88 5.73
C GLU A 195 12.24 17.85 6.49
N ASN A 196 11.75 17.41 7.65
CA ASN A 196 12.43 16.46 8.52
C ASN A 196 12.17 14.98 8.16
N ASN A 197 11.40 14.70 7.11
CA ASN A 197 10.96 13.34 6.75
C ASN A 197 10.31 12.60 7.93
N ALA A 198 9.42 13.28 8.67
CA ALA A 198 8.66 12.65 9.75
C ALA A 198 7.68 11.63 9.18
N TYR A 199 7.57 10.45 9.81
CA TYR A 199 6.60 9.45 9.40
C TYR A 199 5.18 9.99 9.52
N ARG A 200 4.33 9.64 8.54
CA ARG A 200 2.90 9.90 8.64
C ARG A 200 2.28 9.13 9.80
N LYS A 201 1.35 9.76 10.50
CA LYS A 201 0.59 9.17 11.60
C LYS A 201 -0.49 8.24 11.04
N TRP A 202 -0.42 6.98 11.43
CA TRP A 202 -1.46 6.00 11.12
C TRP A 202 -2.68 6.18 12.06
N PRO A 203 -3.93 6.01 11.57
CA PRO A 203 -4.34 5.86 10.16
C PRO A 203 -4.61 7.20 9.45
N GLU A 204 -4.78 8.29 10.21
CA GLU A 204 -5.37 9.57 9.76
C GLU A 204 -4.61 10.27 8.62
N GLU A 205 -3.28 10.15 8.56
CA GLU A 205 -2.46 10.88 7.58
C GLU A 205 -2.14 10.08 6.31
N PHE A 206 -2.53 8.80 6.24
CA PHE A 206 -2.34 7.96 5.07
C PHE A 206 -3.45 8.16 4.03
N ILE A 207 -3.14 7.89 2.77
CA ILE A 207 -4.06 8.13 1.65
C ILE A 207 -4.71 6.81 1.24
N TRP A 208 -5.90 6.54 1.76
CA TRP A 208 -6.71 5.34 1.48
C TRP A 208 -7.53 5.49 0.19
N LYS A 209 -6.86 5.83 -0.92
CA LYS A 209 -7.50 6.05 -2.22
C LYS A 209 -6.63 5.53 -3.36
N LYS A 210 -7.25 5.24 -4.51
CA LYS A 210 -6.55 4.77 -5.72
C LYS A 210 -5.61 5.83 -6.32
N GLU A 211 -5.79 7.10 -5.97
CA GLU A 211 -4.94 8.23 -6.38
C GLU A 211 -3.65 8.34 -5.55
N ALA A 212 -3.49 7.55 -4.49
CA ALA A 212 -2.26 7.54 -3.71
C ALA A 212 -1.03 7.21 -4.58
N LYS A 213 0.15 7.61 -4.10
CA LYS A 213 1.40 7.38 -4.85
C LYS A 213 1.64 5.90 -5.08
N LYS A 214 2.36 5.59 -6.16
CA LYS A 214 2.74 4.22 -6.48
C LYS A 214 3.52 3.60 -5.33
N GLY A 215 3.12 2.40 -4.90
CA GLY A 215 3.71 1.69 -3.76
C GLY A 215 3.28 2.20 -2.39
N HIS A 216 2.30 3.11 -2.29
CA HIS A 216 1.83 3.63 -1.00
C HIS A 216 1.25 2.53 -0.10
N MET A 217 0.61 1.52 -0.68
CA MET A 217 0.02 0.37 0.01
C MET A 217 0.53 -0.95 -0.58
N PRO A 218 0.51 -2.07 0.18
CA PRO A 218 0.13 -2.17 1.59
C PRO A 218 1.15 -1.55 2.55
N LEU A 219 0.73 -1.21 3.76
CA LEU A 219 1.59 -0.63 4.79
C LEU A 219 2.39 -1.69 5.54
N THR A 220 3.59 -1.31 5.98
CA THR A 220 4.39 -2.12 6.91
C THR A 220 4.90 -1.21 8.01
N ASN A 221 4.68 -1.58 9.26
CA ASN A 221 5.06 -0.76 10.40
C ASN A 221 6.59 -0.60 10.47
N ALA A 222 7.07 0.62 10.21
CA ALA A 222 8.49 0.97 10.25
C ALA A 222 8.94 1.57 11.60
N LEU A 223 8.05 1.68 12.60
CA LEU A 223 8.39 2.24 13.93
C LEU A 223 9.42 1.38 14.68
N ARG A 224 9.47 0.08 14.37
CA ARG A 224 10.45 -0.88 14.94
C ARG A 224 11.66 -1.10 14.03
N GLY A 225 11.87 -0.20 13.07
CA GLY A 225 12.92 -0.30 12.06
C GLY A 225 12.46 -0.96 10.77
N THR A 226 13.37 -1.01 9.78
CA THR A 226 13.07 -1.44 8.41
C THR A 226 13.37 -2.91 8.15
N GLN A 227 13.74 -3.68 9.17
CA GLN A 227 14.13 -5.09 9.02
C GLN A 227 12.99 -5.97 8.49
N LEU A 228 11.76 -5.75 8.97
CA LEU A 228 10.58 -6.48 8.52
C LEU A 228 10.30 -6.20 7.04
N LEU A 229 10.23 -4.92 6.68
CA LEU A 229 10.02 -4.52 5.29
C LEU A 229 11.17 -5.00 4.39
N ASN A 230 12.42 -4.97 4.86
CA ASN A 230 13.54 -5.52 4.13
C ASN A 230 13.35 -7.02 3.85
N ALA A 231 12.99 -7.80 4.87
CA ALA A 231 12.75 -9.24 4.72
C ALA A 231 11.61 -9.54 3.73
N LEU A 232 10.53 -8.75 3.77
CA LEU A 232 9.41 -8.86 2.82
C LEU A 232 9.86 -8.53 1.39
N LEU A 233 10.52 -7.39 1.17
CA LEU A 233 10.96 -6.96 -0.17
C LEU A 233 12.08 -7.84 -0.74
N GLU A 234 12.87 -8.51 0.09
CA GLU A 234 13.89 -9.47 -0.33
C GLU A 234 13.36 -10.90 -0.49
N HIS A 235 12.10 -11.16 -0.13
CA HIS A 235 11.49 -12.48 -0.21
C HIS A 235 11.49 -13.02 -1.66
N PRO A 236 11.77 -14.32 -1.88
CA PRO A 236 11.78 -14.94 -3.22
C PRO A 236 10.46 -14.81 -3.98
N ALA A 237 9.34 -14.57 -3.29
CA ALA A 237 8.03 -14.33 -3.91
C ALA A 237 8.03 -13.14 -4.87
N PHE A 238 8.78 -12.08 -4.55
CA PHE A 238 8.84 -10.84 -5.33
C PHE A 238 10.14 -10.70 -6.13
N ALA A 239 11.04 -11.67 -6.01
CA ALA A 239 12.23 -11.75 -6.83
C ALA A 239 11.85 -11.82 -8.32
N PRO A 240 12.66 -11.24 -9.23
CA PRO A 240 12.44 -11.51 -10.64
C PRO A 240 12.50 -13.03 -10.83
N PRO A 241 11.72 -13.62 -11.75
CA PRO A 241 11.84 -15.05 -12.03
C PRO A 241 13.32 -15.34 -12.28
N ALA A 242 13.86 -16.30 -11.52
CA ALA A 242 15.25 -16.70 -11.71
C ALA A 242 15.41 -16.98 -13.20
N LYS A 243 16.34 -16.27 -13.86
CA LYS A 243 16.67 -16.62 -15.25
C LYS A 243 16.96 -18.12 -15.24
N PRO A 244 16.44 -18.90 -16.21
CA PRO A 244 16.81 -20.30 -16.30
C PRO A 244 18.33 -20.36 -16.26
N LYS A 245 18.88 -21.05 -15.25
CA LYS A 245 20.33 -21.16 -15.04
C LYS A 245 20.93 -21.50 -16.40
N SER A 246 21.90 -20.72 -16.87
CA SER A 246 22.46 -20.99 -18.19
C SER A 246 23.06 -22.40 -18.19
N ALA A 247 23.14 -23.06 -19.34
CA ALA A 247 23.77 -24.38 -19.42
C ALA A 247 25.19 -24.38 -18.82
N ALA A 248 25.88 -23.23 -18.83
CA ALA A 248 27.18 -23.04 -18.19
C ALA A 248 27.10 -23.05 -16.66
N ASP A 249 26.10 -22.40 -16.06
CA ASP A 249 25.91 -22.40 -14.61
C ASP A 249 25.50 -23.78 -14.10
N GLN A 250 24.67 -24.50 -14.87
CA GLN A 250 24.27 -25.88 -14.56
C GLN A 250 25.45 -26.85 -14.69
N ALA A 251 26.33 -26.66 -15.68
CA ALA A 251 27.53 -27.46 -15.84
C ALA A 251 28.55 -27.22 -14.72
N ALA A 252 28.69 -25.98 -14.26
CA ALA A 252 29.58 -25.64 -13.15
C ALA A 252 29.11 -26.26 -11.83
N GLU A 253 27.82 -26.18 -11.52
CA GLU A 253 27.22 -26.77 -10.31
C GLU A 253 27.23 -28.30 -10.36
N ALA A 254 27.03 -28.90 -11.54
CA ALA A 254 27.17 -30.34 -11.76
C ALA A 254 28.62 -30.82 -11.58
N MET A 255 29.61 -30.05 -12.05
CA MET A 255 31.04 -30.36 -11.84
C MET A 255 31.44 -30.23 -10.37
N GLU A 256 30.92 -29.23 -9.66
CA GLU A 256 31.15 -29.05 -8.22
C GLU A 256 30.53 -30.19 -7.40
N GLN A 257 29.27 -30.56 -7.68
CA GLN A 257 28.62 -31.73 -7.08
C GLN A 257 29.35 -33.04 -7.43
N MET A 258 29.85 -33.19 -8.64
CA MET A 258 30.63 -34.36 -9.04
C MET A 258 31.99 -34.41 -8.32
N GLY A 259 32.62 -33.25 -8.10
CA GLY A 259 33.85 -33.13 -7.32
C GLY A 259 33.65 -33.49 -5.84
N ASP A 260 32.55 -33.05 -5.24
CA ASP A 260 32.23 -33.38 -3.84
C ASP A 260 31.79 -34.84 -3.68
N ASN A 261 31.08 -35.40 -4.66
CA ASN A 261 30.77 -36.83 -4.71
C ASN A 261 32.04 -37.68 -4.88
N LEU A 262 33.01 -37.24 -5.70
CA LEU A 262 34.28 -37.94 -5.88
C LEU A 262 35.16 -37.88 -4.63
N LYS A 263 35.22 -36.73 -3.95
CA LYS A 263 35.91 -36.59 -2.65
C LYS A 263 35.26 -37.48 -1.58
N LYS A 264 33.92 -37.57 -1.58
CA LYS A 264 33.18 -38.48 -0.70
C LYS A 264 33.47 -39.95 -1.01
N ALA A 265 33.59 -40.31 -2.28
CA ALA A 265 33.96 -41.66 -2.72
C ALA A 265 35.42 -42.02 -2.40
N MET A 266 36.34 -41.06 -2.46
CA MET A 266 37.76 -41.25 -2.14
C MET A 266 38.11 -41.02 -0.65
N GLY A 267 37.17 -40.50 0.15
CA GLY A 267 37.32 -40.28 1.60
C GLY A 267 37.22 -41.54 2.45
N GLY A 268 36.93 -42.70 1.86
CA GLY A 268 37.12 -44.01 2.50
C GLY A 268 38.58 -44.41 2.37
N GLY A 269 39.39 -44.16 3.40
CA GLY A 269 40.81 -44.52 3.42
C GLY A 269 41.04 -45.96 2.94
N VAL A 270 41.95 -46.11 1.97
CA VAL A 270 42.33 -47.40 1.37
C VAL A 270 42.71 -48.39 2.49
N PRO A 271 41.91 -49.43 2.77
CA PRO A 271 42.28 -50.44 3.74
C PRO A 271 43.29 -51.37 3.05
N GLY A 272 44.58 -51.27 3.39
CA GLY A 272 45.51 -52.33 2.98
C GLY A 272 46.98 -52.00 2.69
N LEU A 273 47.53 -50.87 3.15
CA LEU A 273 48.97 -50.58 2.95
C LEU A 273 49.82 -50.64 4.24
N LYS A 274 49.36 -51.37 5.26
CA LYS A 274 50.21 -51.76 6.41
C LYS A 274 50.76 -53.17 6.16
N GLY A 275 51.87 -53.29 5.46
CA GLY A 275 52.56 -54.59 5.35
C GLY A 275 53.52 -54.82 4.18
N LEU A 276 53.71 -53.88 3.25
CA LEU A 276 54.71 -54.11 2.20
C LEU A 276 56.14 -53.99 2.77
N LYS A 277 56.75 -55.15 2.98
CA LYS A 277 58.17 -55.31 3.26
C LYS A 277 58.96 -54.73 2.09
N LYS A 278 59.81 -53.72 2.36
CA LYS A 278 60.65 -53.11 1.34
C LYS A 278 61.48 -54.19 0.63
N PRO A 279 61.51 -54.21 -0.71
CA PRO A 279 62.27 -55.22 -1.44
C PRO A 279 63.77 -55.05 -1.20
N SER A 280 64.48 -56.19 -1.14
CA SER A 280 65.84 -56.32 -0.61
C SER A 280 66.95 -55.64 -1.42
N TRP A 281 66.61 -54.99 -2.54
CA TRP A 281 67.55 -54.20 -3.34
C TRP A 281 67.69 -52.75 -2.85
N MET A 282 66.90 -52.35 -1.85
CA MET A 282 67.03 -51.07 -1.17
C MET A 282 67.88 -51.24 0.11
N LYS A 283 69.20 -51.27 -0.08
CA LYS A 283 70.22 -50.94 0.92
C LYS A 283 71.14 -49.90 0.33
#